data_AF-A0A6L2KS58-F1
#
_entry.id   AF-A0A6L2KS58-F1
#
_cell.length_a   1.000
_cell.length_b   1.000
_cell.length_c   1.000
_cell.angle_alpha   90.00
_cell.angle_beta   90.00
_cell.angle_gamma   90.00
#
_symmetry.space_group_name_H-M   'P 1'
#
loop_
_entity.id
_entity.type
_entity.pdbx_description
1 polymer ?
#
loop_
_entity_poly.entity_id
_entity_poly.type
_entity_poly.pdbx_seq_one_letter_code
_entity_poly.pdbx_strand_id
1 'polypeptide(L)'
;MNSLSPQVVFAAKLPILYPNEFDLWKMRIEQYFLMTDYSLWEVILNGDSPIPTCIVEGVSQPVTPTTAEQKLARKNELKAQGTLLMALPDKHQLKFNSHKDAKTLMEAIEKHFGGNTETKKVQKTLLKKQFKNYSGSSSEGLDQIHDRLQKLVSHLEIHGVTLSQEDMNLKFLRSLPS
;
A
#
# COMPACT_ATOMS: atom_id res chain seq x y z
N MET A 1 3.07 18.90 41.94
CA MET A 1 4.03 18.54 40.87
C MET A 1 3.29 17.64 39.88
N ASN A 2 2.89 18.18 38.73
CA ASN A 2 2.21 17.40 37.70
C ASN A 2 3.28 16.71 36.85
N SER A 3 3.48 15.42 37.09
CA SER A 3 4.30 14.56 36.25
C SER A 3 3.60 14.40 34.90
N LEU A 4 4.09 15.08 33.86
CA LEU A 4 3.75 14.72 32.49
C LEU A 4 4.45 13.39 32.19
N SER A 5 3.66 12.32 32.14
CA SER A 5 4.11 11.05 31.59
C SER A 5 4.57 11.27 30.14
N PRO A 6 5.71 10.71 29.70
CA PRO A 6 6.10 10.78 28.30
C PRO A 6 5.01 10.13 27.46
N GLN A 7 4.37 10.89 26.56
CA GLN A 7 3.56 10.29 25.50
C GLN A 7 4.51 9.46 24.65
N VAL A 8 4.43 8.14 24.78
CA VAL A 8 5.10 7.21 23.86
C VAL A 8 4.37 7.33 22.53
N VAL A 9 4.90 8.16 21.65
CA VAL A 9 4.45 8.22 20.26
C VAL A 9 4.94 6.94 19.60
N PHE A 10 4.06 5.96 19.42
CA PHE A 10 4.36 4.80 18.58
C PHE A 10 4.49 5.27 17.14
N ALA A 11 5.71 5.29 16.61
CA ALA A 11 5.92 5.51 15.18
C ALA A 11 5.35 4.32 14.40
N ALA A 12 4.38 4.57 13.52
CA ALA A 12 3.87 3.55 12.63
C ALA A 12 5.00 3.01 11.74
N LYS A 13 5.09 1.69 11.58
CA LYS A 13 6.08 1.07 10.70
C LYS A 13 5.69 1.30 9.24
N LEU A 14 6.62 1.81 8.43
CA LEU A 14 6.40 2.02 6.99
C LEU A 14 6.14 0.67 6.29
N PRO A 15 5.05 0.51 5.53
CA PRO A 15 4.78 -0.72 4.81
C PRO A 15 5.64 -0.82 3.55
N ILE A 16 6.44 -1.90 3.49
CA ILE A 16 7.29 -2.21 2.33
C ILE A 16 6.50 -3.03 1.31
N LEU A 17 6.62 -2.71 0.03
CA LEU A 17 5.97 -3.41 -1.07
C LEU A 17 6.67 -4.73 -1.36
N TYR A 18 5.97 -5.85 -1.16
CA TYR A 18 6.42 -7.18 -1.55
C TYR A 18 5.79 -7.63 -2.88
N PRO A 19 6.49 -8.48 -3.67
CA PRO A 19 5.91 -9.05 -4.89
C PRO A 19 4.58 -9.76 -4.60
N ASN A 20 3.58 -9.54 -5.46
CA ASN A 20 2.22 -10.09 -5.34
C ASN A 20 1.41 -9.62 -4.12
N GLU A 21 1.90 -8.66 -3.32
CA GLU A 21 1.17 -8.07 -2.19
C GLU A 21 0.72 -6.63 -2.50
N PHE A 22 0.65 -6.24 -3.78
CA PHE A 22 0.36 -4.86 -4.16
C PHE A 22 -0.96 -4.34 -3.59
N ASP A 23 -2.05 -5.09 -3.73
CA ASP A 23 -3.37 -4.64 -3.25
C ASP A 23 -3.37 -4.44 -1.71
N LEU A 24 -2.71 -5.33 -0.96
CA LEU A 24 -2.54 -5.20 0.49
C LEU A 24 -1.61 -4.04 0.88
N TRP A 25 -0.51 -3.88 0.14
CA TRP A 25 0.44 -2.79 0.34
C TRP A 25 -0.22 -1.44 0.09
N LYS A 26 -1.03 -1.32 -0.97
CA LYS A 26 -1.78 -0.10 -1.30
C LYS A 26 -2.69 0.31 -0.14
N MET A 27 -3.45 -0.62 0.42
CA MET A 27 -4.26 -0.35 1.62
C MET A 27 -3.41 0.11 2.82
N ARG A 28 -2.26 -0.52 3.05
CA ARG A 28 -1.38 -0.18 4.19
C ARG A 28 -0.69 1.17 4.02
N ILE A 29 -0.20 1.50 2.82
CA ILE A 29 0.49 2.77 2.56
C ILE A 29 -0.49 3.94 2.58
N GLU A 30 -1.73 3.75 2.11
CA GLU A 30 -2.83 4.70 2.29
C GLU A 30 -3.05 5.00 3.78
N GLN A 31 -3.25 3.96 4.60
CA GLN A 31 -3.43 4.12 6.04
C GLN A 31 -2.22 4.78 6.73
N TYR A 32 -1.00 4.47 6.28
CA TYR A 32 0.21 5.08 6.80
C TYR A 32 0.21 6.61 6.60
N PHE A 33 -0.13 7.08 5.39
CA PHE A 33 -0.25 8.51 5.13
C PHE A 33 -1.37 9.16 5.96
N LEU A 34 -2.55 8.53 6.01
CA LEU A 34 -3.69 9.04 6.77
C LEU A 34 -3.39 9.19 8.27
N MET A 35 -2.66 8.23 8.87
CA MET A 35 -2.28 8.30 10.28
C MET A 35 -1.13 9.29 10.55
N THR A 36 -0.27 9.53 9.57
CA THR A 36 0.92 10.38 9.76
C THR A 36 0.61 11.86 9.53
N ASP A 37 -0.03 12.17 8.40
CA ASP A 37 -0.41 13.51 7.98
C ASP A 37 -1.29 13.41 6.72
N TYR A 38 -2.58 13.70 6.87
CA TYR A 38 -3.56 13.66 5.77
C TYR A 38 -3.14 14.50 4.56
N SER A 39 -2.44 15.61 4.78
CA SER A 39 -1.98 16.52 3.72
C SER A 39 -1.03 15.82 2.73
N LEU A 40 -0.31 14.78 3.16
CA LEU A 40 0.56 13.99 2.28
C LEU A 40 -0.25 13.09 1.35
N TRP A 41 -1.38 12.56 1.81
CA TRP A 41 -2.28 11.79 0.98
C TRP A 41 -2.98 12.68 -0.06
N GLU A 42 -3.39 13.89 0.32
CA GLU A 42 -3.99 14.85 -0.61
C GLU A 42 -3.06 15.20 -1.78
N VAL A 43 -1.77 15.35 -1.52
CA VAL A 43 -0.78 15.62 -2.57
C VAL A 43 -0.71 14.48 -3.59
N ILE A 44 -0.77 13.22 -3.14
CA ILE A 44 -0.78 12.05 -4.03
C ILE A 44 -2.06 12.01 -4.88
N LEU A 45 -3.22 12.34 -4.30
CA LEU A 45 -4.50 12.32 -5.03
C LEU A 45 -4.61 13.46 -6.05
N ASN A 46 -4.34 14.69 -5.60
CA ASN A 46 -4.57 15.89 -6.38
C ASN A 46 -3.44 16.11 -7.39
N GLY A 47 -2.22 15.66 -7.06
CA GLY A 47 -1.01 16.00 -7.79
C GLY A 47 -0.45 17.33 -7.32
N ASP A 48 0.74 17.63 -7.84
CA ASP A 48 1.48 18.82 -7.46
C ASP A 48 0.63 20.08 -7.68
N SER A 49 0.57 20.95 -6.68
CA SER A 49 -0.02 22.28 -6.85
C SER A 49 0.88 23.03 -7.84
N PRO A 50 0.35 23.65 -8.90
CA PRO A 50 1.18 24.20 -9.97
C PRO A 50 2.25 25.11 -9.37
N ILE A 51 3.51 24.79 -9.67
CA ILE A 51 4.65 25.64 -9.29
C ILE A 51 4.29 27.06 -9.74
N PRO A 52 4.33 28.05 -8.83
CA PRO A 52 4.07 29.43 -9.19
C PRO A 52 5.01 29.81 -10.33
N THR A 53 4.43 29.97 -11.50
CA THR A 53 5.15 30.25 -12.72
C THR A 53 4.92 31.73 -12.99
N CYS A 54 5.96 32.56 -12.85
CA CYS A 54 5.88 33.90 -13.40
C CYS A 54 6.13 33.81 -14.90
N ILE A 55 5.24 34.39 -15.69
CA ILE A 55 5.50 34.67 -17.10
C ILE A 55 6.32 35.97 -17.11
N VAL A 56 7.61 35.87 -17.38
CA VAL A 56 8.46 37.03 -17.67
C VAL A 56 8.68 37.02 -19.17
N GLU A 57 8.19 38.04 -19.87
CA GLU A 57 8.34 38.21 -21.33
C GLU A 57 7.95 36.96 -22.17
N GLY A 58 6.84 36.30 -21.83
CA GLY A 58 6.34 35.14 -22.59
C GLY A 58 7.07 33.82 -22.31
N VAL A 59 8.10 33.83 -21.45
CA VAL A 59 8.82 32.64 -20.99
C VAL A 59 8.33 32.26 -19.59
N SER A 60 7.85 31.03 -19.45
CA SER A 60 7.52 30.40 -18.17
C SER A 60 8.81 30.16 -17.38
N GLN A 61 9.01 30.87 -16.27
CA GLN A 61 10.12 30.63 -15.35
C GLN A 61 9.61 30.11 -13.99
N PRO A 62 10.21 29.03 -13.44
CA PRO A 62 9.89 28.56 -12.10
C PRO A 62 10.36 29.60 -11.07
N VAL A 63 9.43 30.16 -10.30
CA VAL A 63 9.73 31.13 -9.25
C VAL A 63 10.01 30.39 -7.96
N THR A 64 11.01 30.85 -7.20
CA THR A 64 11.25 30.35 -5.84
C THR A 64 9.98 30.55 -4.99
N PRO A 65 9.51 29.53 -4.25
CA PRO A 65 8.28 29.63 -3.47
C PRO A 65 8.38 30.79 -2.47
N THR A 66 7.59 31.84 -2.72
CA THR A 66 7.61 33.11 -1.99
C THR A 66 6.64 33.11 -0.82
N THR A 67 5.57 32.30 -0.87
CA THR A 67 4.59 32.20 0.21
C THR A 67 4.85 31.00 1.14
N ALA A 68 4.36 31.09 2.38
CA ALA A 68 4.46 30.01 3.36
C ALA A 68 3.72 28.74 2.88
N GLU A 69 2.58 28.91 2.21
CA GLU A 69 1.77 27.81 1.64
C GLU A 69 2.52 27.06 0.54
N GLN A 70 3.18 27.77 -0.38
CA GLN A 70 3.97 27.14 -1.45
C GLN A 70 5.16 26.35 -0.90
N LYS A 71 5.82 26.88 0.15
CA LYS A 71 6.90 26.17 0.84
C LYS A 71 6.39 24.92 1.55
N LEU A 72 5.21 24.99 2.17
CA LEU A 72 4.56 23.84 2.81
C LEU A 72 4.14 22.78 1.79
N ALA A 73 3.51 23.18 0.68
CA ALA A 73 3.13 22.28 -0.41
C ALA A 73 4.35 21.53 -0.96
N ARG A 74 5.44 22.24 -1.27
CA ARG A 74 6.70 21.63 -1.74
C ARG A 74 7.31 20.66 -0.71
N LYS A 75 7.21 21.00 0.58
CA LYS A 75 7.68 20.11 1.65
C LYS A 75 6.85 18.83 1.70
N ASN A 76 5.53 18.94 1.59
CA ASN A 76 4.61 17.81 1.59
C ASN A 76 4.82 16.91 0.38
N GLU A 77 5.02 17.51 -0.80
CA GLU A 77 5.38 16.83 -2.05
C GLU A 77 6.65 15.97 -1.88
N LEU A 78 7.76 16.59 -1.46
CA LEU A 78 9.02 15.88 -1.24
C LEU A 78 8.89 14.78 -0.18
N LYS A 79 8.09 15.02 0.87
CA LYS A 79 7.87 14.03 1.93
C LYS A 79 7.03 12.86 1.45
N ALA A 80 5.96 13.10 0.69
CA ALA A 80 5.12 12.08 0.10
C ALA A 80 5.91 11.22 -0.89
N GLN A 81 6.65 11.86 -1.80
CA GLN A 81 7.52 11.20 -2.77
C GLN A 81 8.61 10.37 -2.08
N GLY A 82 9.33 10.95 -1.12
CA GLY A 82 10.37 10.24 -0.36
C GLY A 82 9.82 9.03 0.42
N THR A 83 8.62 9.17 0.99
CA THR A 83 7.94 8.07 1.70
C THR A 83 7.57 6.93 0.75
N LEU A 84 7.01 7.23 -0.43
CA LEU A 84 6.71 6.22 -1.44
C LEU A 84 7.98 5.50 -1.92
N LEU A 85 9.08 6.21 -2.14
CA LEU A 85 10.36 5.61 -2.54
C LEU A 85 10.92 4.67 -1.47
N MET A 86 10.87 5.07 -0.19
CA MET A 86 11.30 4.22 0.94
C MET A 86 10.41 2.99 1.13
N ALA A 87 9.15 3.05 0.68
CA ALA A 87 8.22 1.92 0.71
C ALA A 87 8.51 0.88 -0.38
N LEU A 88 9.42 1.16 -1.33
CA LEU A 88 9.81 0.24 -2.39
C LEU A 88 11.09 -0.54 -2.05
N PRO A 89 11.19 -1.82 -2.45
CA PRO A 89 12.45 -2.56 -2.37
C PRO A 89 13.54 -1.91 -3.21
N ASP A 90 14.78 -1.93 -2.73
CA ASP A 90 15.95 -1.29 -3.37
C ASP A 90 16.11 -1.61 -4.86
N LYS A 91 15.86 -2.88 -5.24
CA LYS A 91 15.91 -3.35 -6.64
C LYS A 91 15.01 -2.57 -7.61
N HIS A 92 13.97 -1.91 -7.11
CA HIS A 92 13.02 -1.14 -7.90
C HIS A 92 13.21 0.38 -7.75
N GLN A 93 13.82 0.87 -6.68
CA GLN A 93 13.92 2.32 -6.37
C GLN A 93 14.52 3.14 -7.53
N LEU A 94 15.60 2.66 -8.16
CA LEU A 94 16.26 3.38 -9.26
C LEU A 94 15.32 3.63 -10.45
N LYS A 95 14.37 2.72 -10.72
CA LYS A 95 13.41 2.87 -11.83
C LYS A 95 12.32 3.90 -11.53
N PHE A 96 12.08 4.19 -10.26
CA PHE A 96 11.00 5.07 -9.83
C PHE A 96 11.49 6.47 -9.43
N ASN A 97 12.79 6.65 -9.21
CA ASN A 97 13.38 7.92 -8.79
C ASN A 97 13.31 9.06 -9.85
N SER A 98 12.87 8.77 -11.08
CA SER A 98 12.75 9.77 -12.15
C SER A 98 11.41 10.49 -12.20
N HIS A 99 10.43 10.08 -11.37
CA HIS A 99 9.10 10.70 -11.36
C HIS A 99 9.17 12.06 -10.68
N LYS A 100 8.48 13.06 -11.27
CA LYS A 100 8.62 14.46 -10.85
C LYS A 100 7.86 14.77 -9.58
N ASP A 101 6.74 14.10 -9.38
CA ASP A 101 5.81 14.31 -8.28
C ASP A 101 5.28 12.96 -7.74
N ALA A 102 4.73 12.98 -6.53
CA ALA A 102 4.29 11.83 -5.76
C ALA A 102 3.10 11.13 -6.41
N LYS A 103 2.25 11.89 -7.13
CA LYS A 103 1.12 11.34 -7.88
C LYS A 103 1.57 10.48 -9.05
N THR A 104 2.41 11.04 -9.93
CA THR A 104 2.97 10.30 -11.08
C THR A 104 3.81 9.11 -10.61
N LEU A 105 4.50 9.23 -9.48
CA LEU A 105 5.17 8.12 -8.82
C LEU A 105 4.18 7.01 -8.40
N MET A 106 3.09 7.35 -7.69
CA MET A 106 2.07 6.38 -7.28
C MET A 106 1.42 5.69 -8.49
N GLU A 107 1.05 6.45 -9.53
CA GLU A 107 0.48 5.91 -10.78
C GLU A 107 1.45 4.94 -11.47
N ALA A 108 2.75 5.24 -11.47
CA ALA A 108 3.76 4.35 -12.03
C ALA A 108 3.90 3.07 -11.20
N ILE A 109 3.86 3.15 -9.88
CA ILE A 109 3.89 1.99 -8.98
C ILE A 109 2.64 1.13 -9.24
N GLU A 110 1.47 1.73 -9.31
CA GLU A 110 0.20 1.07 -9.65
C GLU A 110 0.27 0.39 -11.01
N LYS A 111 0.79 1.06 -12.03
CA LYS A 111 0.93 0.48 -13.37
C LYS A 111 1.88 -0.71 -13.38
N HIS A 112 2.97 -0.67 -12.61
CA HIS A 112 3.99 -1.71 -12.61
C HIS A 112 3.58 -2.93 -11.77
N PHE A 113 3.02 -2.70 -10.58
CA PHE A 113 2.74 -3.75 -9.60
C PHE A 113 1.26 -4.10 -9.47
N GLY A 114 0.36 -3.22 -9.89
CA GLY A 114 -1.09 -3.40 -9.79
C GLY A 114 -1.61 -4.56 -10.62
N GLY A 115 -0.85 -5.05 -11.61
CA GLY A 115 -1.28 -6.12 -12.50
C GLY A 115 -2.42 -5.68 -13.41
N ASN A 116 -2.53 -6.31 -14.58
CA ASN A 116 -3.66 -6.09 -15.47
C ASN A 116 -4.86 -6.99 -15.08
N THR A 117 -6.03 -6.71 -15.66
CA THR A 117 -7.27 -7.46 -15.42
C THR A 117 -7.12 -8.97 -15.59
N GLU A 118 -6.36 -9.39 -16.60
CA GLU A 118 -6.09 -10.80 -16.88
C GLU A 118 -5.28 -11.45 -15.76
N THR A 119 -4.18 -10.83 -15.34
CA THR A 119 -3.33 -11.33 -14.25
C THR A 119 -4.08 -11.41 -12.92
N LYS A 120 -4.91 -10.40 -12.59
CA LYS A 120 -5.79 -10.44 -11.41
C LYS A 120 -6.80 -11.60 -11.49
N LYS A 121 -7.37 -11.87 -12.67
CA LYS A 121 -8.30 -13.00 -12.89
C LYS A 121 -7.60 -14.35 -12.73
N VAL A 122 -6.37 -14.48 -13.23
CA VAL A 122 -5.56 -15.70 -13.07
C VAL A 122 -5.20 -15.91 -11.59
N GLN A 123 -4.75 -14.88 -10.88
CA GLN A 123 -4.45 -14.95 -9.44
C GLN A 123 -5.69 -15.35 -8.63
N LYS A 124 -6.85 -14.73 -8.90
CA LYS A 124 -8.13 -15.09 -8.27
C LYS A 124 -8.50 -16.55 -8.50
N THR A 125 -8.30 -17.05 -9.72
CA THR A 125 -8.54 -18.48 -10.06
C THR A 125 -7.59 -19.40 -9.31
N LEU A 126 -6.30 -19.04 -9.21
CA LEU A 126 -5.30 -19.79 -8.48
C LEU A 126 -5.63 -19.88 -6.99
N LEU A 127 -5.99 -18.76 -6.36
CA LEU A 127 -6.39 -18.70 -4.95
C LEU A 127 -7.63 -19.56 -4.69
N LYS A 128 -8.65 -19.51 -5.56
CA LYS A 128 -9.82 -20.40 -5.46
C LYS A 128 -9.44 -21.88 -5.55
N LYS A 129 -8.49 -22.22 -6.42
CA LYS A 129 -7.98 -23.60 -6.55
C LYS A 129 -7.20 -24.02 -5.31
N GLN A 130 -6.34 -23.15 -4.77
CA GLN A 130 -5.62 -23.39 -3.51
C GLN A 130 -6.59 -23.58 -2.36
N PHE A 131 -7.64 -22.76 -2.27
CA PHE A 131 -8.68 -22.92 -1.28
C PHE A 131 -9.37 -24.27 -1.45
N LYS A 132 -9.86 -24.61 -2.65
CA LYS A 132 -10.49 -25.92 -2.90
C LYS A 132 -9.59 -27.09 -2.48
N ASN A 133 -8.31 -27.02 -2.79
CA ASN A 133 -7.33 -28.07 -2.52
C ASN A 133 -6.67 -27.96 -1.13
N TYR A 134 -7.10 -27.02 -0.29
CA TYR A 134 -6.51 -26.81 1.03
C TYR A 134 -6.68 -28.07 1.90
N SER A 135 -5.60 -28.46 2.55
CA SER A 135 -5.49 -29.57 3.49
C SER A 135 -4.40 -29.26 4.52
N GLY A 136 -4.63 -29.62 5.78
CA GLY A 136 -3.63 -29.61 6.83
C GLY A 136 -2.73 -30.85 6.76
N SER A 137 -1.50 -30.71 7.25
CA SER A 137 -0.58 -31.82 7.45
C SER A 137 -0.75 -32.42 8.85
N SER A 138 -0.47 -33.72 9.00
CA SER A 138 -0.43 -34.39 10.31
C SER A 138 0.67 -33.87 11.23
N SER A 139 1.67 -33.17 10.66
CA SER A 139 2.74 -32.51 11.40
C SER A 139 2.36 -31.11 11.90
N GLU A 140 1.22 -30.57 11.50
CA GLU A 140 0.79 -29.21 11.85
C GLU A 140 -0.21 -29.23 13.02
N GLY A 141 -0.05 -28.26 13.93
CA GLY A 141 -1.03 -28.04 14.99
C GLY A 141 -2.33 -27.44 14.44
N LEU A 142 -3.44 -27.62 15.17
CA LEU A 142 -4.75 -27.10 14.80
C LEU A 142 -4.73 -25.59 14.53
N ASP A 143 -4.05 -24.83 15.40
CA ASP A 143 -3.91 -23.37 15.26
C ASP A 143 -3.12 -22.99 14.00
N GLN A 144 -2.09 -23.77 13.64
CA GLN A 144 -1.32 -23.52 12.42
C GLN A 144 -2.17 -23.77 11.16
N ILE A 145 -2.98 -24.83 11.17
CA ILE A 145 -3.93 -25.12 10.08
C ILE A 145 -4.98 -24.01 10.00
N HIS A 146 -5.44 -23.48 11.13
CA HIS A 146 -6.38 -22.37 11.16
C HIS A 146 -5.75 -21.10 10.57
N ASP A 147 -4.57 -20.70 11.06
CA ASP A 147 -3.87 -19.48 10.63
C ASP A 147 -3.56 -19.48 9.13
N ARG A 148 -3.12 -20.63 8.60
CA ARG A 148 -2.87 -20.78 7.16
C ARG A 148 -4.16 -20.67 6.34
N LEU A 149 -5.27 -21.24 6.81
CA LEU A 149 -6.57 -21.12 6.15
C LEU A 149 -7.05 -19.67 6.18
N GLN A 150 -6.97 -19.01 7.35
CA GLN A 150 -7.37 -17.63 7.51
C GLN A 150 -6.56 -16.69 6.61
N LYS A 151 -5.25 -16.91 6.50
CA LYS A 151 -4.38 -16.17 5.57
C LYS A 151 -4.84 -16.33 4.12
N LEU A 152 -5.23 -17.54 3.72
CA LEU A 152 -5.74 -17.81 2.37
C LEU A 152 -7.10 -17.13 2.12
N VAL A 153 -7.98 -17.13 3.11
CA VAL A 153 -9.26 -16.41 3.06
C VAL A 153 -9.04 -14.91 2.91
N SER A 154 -8.17 -14.30 3.71
CA SER A 154 -7.90 -12.85 3.60
C SER A 154 -7.35 -12.48 2.23
N HIS A 155 -6.52 -13.32 1.61
CA HIS A 155 -6.08 -13.11 0.22
C HIS A 155 -7.24 -13.18 -0.77
N LEU A 156 -8.17 -14.13 -0.60
CA LEU A 156 -9.37 -14.23 -1.43
C LEU A 156 -10.25 -12.98 -1.33
N GLU A 157 -10.44 -12.45 -0.12
CA GLU A 157 -11.22 -11.23 0.14
C GLU A 157 -10.62 -10.00 -0.53
N ILE A 158 -9.29 -9.83 -0.45
CA ILE A 158 -8.57 -8.74 -1.13
C ILE A 158 -8.81 -8.76 -2.64
N HIS A 159 -8.96 -9.96 -3.23
CA HIS A 159 -9.29 -10.14 -4.65
C HIS A 159 -10.81 -10.19 -4.94
N GLY A 160 -11.64 -9.73 -4.00
CA GLY A 160 -13.09 -9.63 -4.14
C GLY A 160 -13.78 -10.99 -4.21
N VAL A 161 -13.31 -11.97 -3.43
CA VAL A 161 -14.04 -13.22 -3.17
C VAL A 161 -14.48 -13.20 -1.71
N THR A 162 -15.77 -13.09 -1.48
CA THR A 162 -16.36 -13.24 -0.15
C THR A 162 -16.74 -14.70 0.05
N LEU A 163 -16.37 -15.25 1.20
CA LEU A 163 -16.76 -16.59 1.65
C LEU A 163 -17.72 -16.45 2.84
N SER A 164 -18.70 -17.33 2.94
CA SER A 164 -19.55 -17.39 4.12
C SER A 164 -18.77 -18.01 5.30
N GLN A 165 -19.17 -17.67 6.53
CA GLN A 165 -18.60 -18.34 7.72
C GLN A 165 -18.83 -19.85 7.69
N GLU A 166 -19.97 -20.30 7.15
CA GLU A 166 -20.29 -21.71 6.98
C GLU A 166 -19.31 -22.41 6.03
N ASP A 167 -19.02 -21.81 4.86
CA ASP A 167 -18.05 -22.36 3.91
C ASP A 167 -16.65 -22.46 4.53
N MET A 168 -16.25 -21.46 5.32
CA MET A 168 -14.97 -21.46 6.02
C MET A 168 -14.89 -22.56 7.07
N ASN A 169 -15.92 -22.68 7.92
CA ASN A 169 -15.98 -23.71 8.95
C ASN A 169 -15.97 -25.11 8.33
N LEU A 170 -16.77 -25.34 7.29
CA LEU A 170 -16.82 -26.61 6.59
C LEU A 170 -15.48 -26.94 5.92
N LYS A 171 -14.81 -25.93 5.37
CA LYS A 171 -13.50 -26.12 4.77
C LYS A 171 -12.45 -26.48 5.82
N PHE A 172 -12.45 -25.82 6.96
CA PHE A 172 -11.53 -26.12 8.06
C PHE A 172 -11.68 -27.58 8.53
N LEU A 173 -12.91 -27.99 8.85
CA LEU A 173 -13.20 -29.36 9.31
C LEU A 173 -12.77 -30.43 8.29
N ARG A 174 -13.02 -30.20 7.00
CA ARG A 174 -12.60 -31.13 5.92
C ARG A 174 -11.09 -31.16 5.67
N SER A 175 -10.35 -30.20 6.22
CA SER A 175 -8.92 -30.07 5.99
C SER A 175 -8.09 -30.62 7.16
N LEU A 176 -8.72 -31.08 8.24
CA LEU A 176 -8.01 -31.71 9.34
C LEU A 176 -7.39 -33.04 8.90
N PRO A 177 -6.13 -33.33 9.29
CA PRO A 177 -5.51 -34.62 9.02
C PRO A 177 -6.31 -35.74 9.67
N SER A 178 -6.38 -36.89 8.99
CA SER A 178 -6.99 -38.12 9.52
C SER A 178 -6.09 -38.83 10.52
#